data_AF-A0A382W1M9-F1
#
_entry.id   AF-A0A382W1M9-F1
#
_cell.length_a   1.000
_cell.length_b   1.000
_cell.length_c   1.000
_cell.angle_alpha   90.00
_cell.angle_beta   90.00
_cell.angle_gamma   90.00
#
_symmetry.space_group_name_H-M   'P 1'
#
loop_
_entity.id
_entity.type
_entity.pdbx_description
1 polymer ?
#
loop_
_entity_poly.entity_id
_entity_poly.type
_entity_poly.pdbx_seq_one_letter_code
_entity_poly.pdbx_strand_id
1 'polypeptide(L)'
;RRGFKADDSVVTAIPSEAPHNINDHASTTGVGVLTTIAGTISQPGANSIYCKAPIFIVLGPEHAQTLHRDGWTIESMQQDIWQRSRIPIDRVSEENQVSYAEMERPLIDGHYHLTQTPDDILIVVAGGPGKHSAYIPPFGFTTACSVRVAHM
;
A
#
# COMPACT_ATOMS: atom_id res chain seq x y z
N ARG A 1 7.68 -1.97 15.18
CA ARG A 1 6.51 -1.10 14.80
C ARG A 1 5.25 -1.66 15.43
N ARG A 2 4.17 -0.89 15.56
CA ARG A 2 2.89 -1.36 16.15
C ARG A 2 3.03 -1.96 17.56
N GLY A 3 3.99 -1.45 18.35
CA GLY A 3 4.27 -1.92 19.72
C GLY A 3 5.20 -3.14 19.82
N PHE A 4 5.64 -3.75 18.71
CA PHE A 4 6.58 -4.87 18.71
C PHE A 4 8.04 -4.42 18.63
N LYS A 5 8.91 -5.17 19.31
CA LYS A 5 10.36 -5.05 19.25
C LYS A 5 10.91 -5.65 17.94
N ALA A 6 12.15 -5.32 17.59
CA ALA A 6 12.77 -5.80 16.35
C ALA A 6 13.05 -7.31 16.36
N ASP A 7 13.25 -7.89 17.54
CA ASP A 7 13.51 -9.31 17.80
C ASP A 7 12.22 -10.12 18.07
N ASP A 8 11.04 -9.46 18.10
CA ASP A 8 9.78 -10.16 18.26
C ASP A 8 9.44 -10.96 16.99
N SER A 9 9.10 -12.24 17.16
CA SER A 9 8.41 -13.02 16.13
C SER A 9 6.93 -12.63 16.11
N VAL A 10 6.43 -12.13 14.98
CA VAL A 10 5.06 -11.59 14.86
C VAL A 10 4.35 -12.20 13.67
N VAL A 11 3.10 -12.61 13.87
CA VAL A 11 2.17 -12.97 12.79
C VAL A 11 1.23 -11.80 12.58
N THR A 12 1.06 -11.37 11.32
CA THR A 12 0.03 -10.40 10.93
C THR A 12 -0.94 -11.06 9.97
N ALA A 13 -2.24 -10.96 10.25
CA ALA A 13 -3.31 -11.48 9.41
C ALA A 13 -4.21 -10.33 8.92
N ILE A 14 -4.59 -10.39 7.65
CA ILE A 14 -5.54 -9.46 7.01
C ILE A 14 -6.38 -10.23 5.98
N PRO A 15 -7.70 -9.99 5.90
CA PRO A 15 -8.50 -10.41 4.75
C PRO A 15 -8.14 -9.56 3.52
N SER A 16 -7.66 -10.21 2.47
CA SER A 16 -7.11 -9.52 1.31
C SER A 16 -7.60 -10.09 -0.02
N GLU A 17 -7.48 -9.28 -1.06
CA GLU A 17 -7.48 -9.78 -2.43
C GLU A 17 -6.19 -10.58 -2.72
N ALA A 18 -6.14 -11.18 -3.91
CA ALA A 18 -4.92 -11.81 -4.41
C ALA A 18 -3.81 -10.75 -4.59
N PRO A 19 -2.53 -11.11 -4.34
CA PRO A 19 -1.41 -10.22 -4.62
C PRO A 19 -1.35 -9.83 -6.10
N HIS A 20 -1.16 -8.55 -6.37
CA HIS A 20 -0.86 -8.01 -7.69
C HIS A 20 0.63 -7.75 -7.83
N ASN A 21 1.24 -8.30 -8.88
CA ASN A 21 2.66 -8.12 -9.15
C ASN A 21 2.97 -6.68 -9.59
N ILE A 22 4.04 -6.11 -9.02
CA ILE A 22 4.64 -4.84 -9.43
C ILE A 22 5.96 -5.18 -10.13
N ASN A 23 5.95 -5.15 -11.46
CA ASN A 23 7.14 -5.36 -12.28
C ASN A 23 7.79 -4.00 -12.56
N ASP A 24 9.05 -3.81 -12.15
CA ASP A 24 9.81 -2.61 -12.53
C ASP A 24 11.29 -2.91 -12.72
N HIS A 25 11.66 -3.40 -13.91
CA HIS A 25 13.06 -3.71 -14.18
C HIS A 25 13.91 -2.46 -14.50
N ALA A 26 13.25 -1.36 -14.89
CA ALA A 26 13.89 -0.20 -15.48
C ALA A 26 14.31 0.84 -14.44
N SER A 27 13.53 1.03 -13.38
CA SER A 27 13.85 2.05 -12.38
C SER A 27 15.20 1.78 -11.72
N THR A 28 15.98 2.86 -11.62
CA THR A 28 17.29 2.88 -10.96
C THR A 28 17.31 3.79 -9.74
N THR A 29 16.21 4.49 -9.45
CA THR A 29 16.06 5.41 -8.32
C THR A 29 14.84 5.03 -7.47
N GLY A 30 14.86 5.37 -6.18
CA GLY A 30 13.75 5.19 -5.28
C GLY A 30 12.49 5.94 -5.73
N VAL A 31 12.65 7.16 -6.27
CA VAL A 31 11.53 7.92 -6.86
C VAL A 31 10.90 7.15 -8.04
N GLY A 32 11.71 6.55 -8.91
CA GLY A 32 11.21 5.72 -10.02
C GLY A 32 10.41 4.53 -9.52
N VAL A 33 10.98 3.77 -8.57
CA VAL A 33 10.31 2.61 -7.94
C VAL A 33 8.98 3.01 -7.29
N LEU A 34 8.96 4.08 -6.49
CA LEU A 34 7.72 4.56 -5.84
C LEU A 34 6.69 5.07 -6.85
N THR A 35 7.12 5.63 -7.98
CA THR A 35 6.23 6.01 -9.08
C THR A 35 5.51 4.79 -9.64
N THR A 36 6.25 3.72 -9.93
CA THR A 36 5.67 2.48 -10.45
C THR A 36 4.74 1.82 -9.43
N ILE A 37 5.16 1.78 -8.15
CA ILE A 37 4.32 1.25 -7.06
C ILE A 37 3.00 2.04 -6.97
N ALA A 38 3.07 3.37 -6.86
CA ALA A 38 1.88 4.21 -6.75
C ALA A 38 0.94 4.05 -7.96
N GLY A 39 1.49 4.06 -9.18
CA GLY A 39 0.70 3.86 -10.40
C GLY A 39 0.01 2.50 -10.45
N THR A 40 0.63 1.46 -9.89
CA THR A 40 0.02 0.13 -9.77
C THR A 40 -1.16 0.12 -8.80
N ILE A 41 -1.09 0.88 -7.71
CA ILE A 41 -2.13 0.96 -6.67
C ILE A 41 -3.32 1.82 -7.13
N SER A 42 -3.10 2.84 -7.96
CA SER A 42 -4.11 3.82 -8.43
C SER A 42 -5.21 3.23 -9.35
N GLN A 43 -6.03 2.34 -8.82
CA GLN A 43 -7.07 1.59 -9.55
C GLN A 43 -8.47 1.93 -9.01
N PRO A 44 -9.34 2.59 -9.80
CA PRO A 44 -10.72 2.91 -9.39
C PRO A 44 -11.60 1.70 -9.08
N GLY A 45 -11.22 0.51 -9.58
CA GLY A 45 -11.91 -0.74 -9.32
C GLY A 45 -11.36 -1.56 -8.16
N ALA A 46 -10.32 -1.09 -7.46
CA ALA A 46 -9.78 -1.81 -6.31
C ALA A 46 -10.66 -1.61 -5.08
N ASN A 47 -10.80 -2.63 -4.23
CA ASN A 47 -11.61 -2.52 -3.00
C ASN A 47 -11.14 -1.42 -2.06
N SER A 48 -9.87 -1.02 -2.13
CA SER A 48 -9.28 0.05 -1.32
C SER A 48 -9.91 1.43 -1.52
N ILE A 49 -10.53 1.72 -2.67
CA ILE A 49 -11.27 2.99 -2.84
C ILE A 49 -12.56 3.02 -1.99
N TYR A 50 -13.20 1.87 -1.82
CA TYR A 50 -14.41 1.69 -1.00
C TYR A 50 -14.04 1.55 0.48
N CYS A 51 -13.04 0.72 0.76
CA CYS A 51 -12.74 0.26 2.10
C CYS A 51 -11.82 1.22 2.85
N LYS A 52 -12.05 1.40 4.14
CA LYS A 52 -11.19 2.19 5.04
C LYS A 52 -10.09 1.30 5.66
N ALA A 53 -9.55 0.35 4.87
CA ALA A 53 -8.73 -0.76 5.33
C ALA A 53 -7.25 -0.64 4.93
N PRO A 54 -6.32 -1.21 5.71
CA PRO A 54 -4.90 -1.23 5.37
C PRO A 54 -4.60 -2.00 4.08
N ILE A 55 -3.54 -1.60 3.39
CA ILE A 55 -2.99 -2.32 2.23
C ILE A 55 -1.60 -2.86 2.55
N PHE A 56 -1.13 -3.88 1.82
CA PHE A 56 0.25 -4.34 1.93
C PHE A 56 1.05 -4.02 0.66
N ILE A 57 2.27 -3.52 0.88
CA ILE A 57 3.32 -3.43 -0.12
C ILE A 57 4.43 -4.37 0.31
N VAL A 58 4.62 -5.43 -0.46
CA VAL A 58 5.71 -6.40 -0.29
C VAL A 58 6.81 -6.00 -1.25
N LEU A 59 7.83 -5.32 -0.74
CA LEU A 59 8.98 -4.93 -1.53
C LEU A 59 9.86 -6.13 -1.83
N GLY A 60 10.18 -6.33 -3.11
CA GLY A 60 11.27 -7.23 -3.51
C GLY A 60 12.62 -6.72 -3.00
N PRO A 61 13.59 -7.62 -2.73
CA PRO A 61 14.89 -7.24 -2.17
C PRO A 61 15.61 -6.13 -2.96
N GLU A 62 15.57 -6.18 -4.29
CA GLU A 62 16.27 -5.19 -5.15
C GLU A 62 15.61 -3.80 -5.12
N HIS A 63 14.27 -3.75 -5.09
CA HIS A 63 13.52 -2.50 -4.90
C HIS A 63 13.80 -1.92 -3.50
N ALA A 64 13.74 -2.77 -2.46
CA ALA A 64 14.05 -2.37 -1.09
C ALA A 64 15.47 -1.82 -0.96
N GLN A 65 16.46 -2.46 -1.60
CA GLN A 65 17.85 -2.00 -1.60
C GLN A 65 18.01 -0.65 -2.31
N THR A 66 17.32 -0.45 -3.43
CA THR A 66 17.30 0.83 -4.16
C THR A 66 16.72 1.94 -3.29
N LEU A 67 15.60 1.68 -2.63
CA LEU A 67 14.93 2.63 -1.72
C LEU A 67 15.82 2.97 -0.51
N HIS A 68 16.43 1.96 0.10
CA HIS A 68 17.35 2.15 1.22
C HIS A 68 18.58 2.97 0.83
N ARG A 69 19.21 2.64 -0.31
CA ARG A 69 20.38 3.37 -0.85
C ARG A 69 20.07 4.84 -1.08
N ASP A 70 18.86 5.13 -1.56
CA ASP A 70 18.42 6.51 -1.84
C ASP A 70 17.88 7.22 -0.59
N GLY A 71 17.99 6.62 0.60
CA GLY A 71 17.68 7.25 1.88
C GLY A 71 16.19 7.26 2.25
N TRP A 72 15.35 6.46 1.60
CA TRP A 72 13.94 6.38 1.94
C TRP A 72 13.72 5.74 3.30
N THR A 73 12.99 6.43 4.18
CA THR A 73 12.45 5.85 5.41
C THR A 73 11.09 5.25 5.10
N ILE A 74 10.58 4.38 5.97
CA ILE A 74 9.26 3.79 5.73
C ILE A 74 8.18 4.87 5.84
N GLU A 75 8.33 5.85 6.74
CA GLU A 75 7.42 6.98 6.89
C GLU A 75 7.37 7.83 5.61
N SER A 76 8.52 8.11 4.99
CA SER A 76 8.55 8.87 3.74
C SER A 76 8.01 8.07 2.55
N MET A 77 8.23 6.75 2.50
CA MET A 77 7.61 5.87 1.51
C MET A 77 6.09 5.82 1.67
N GLN A 78 5.59 5.66 2.89
CA GLN A 78 4.16 5.64 3.19
C GLN A 78 3.52 6.96 2.75
N GLN A 79 4.12 8.10 3.09
CA GLN A 79 3.61 9.41 2.68
C GLN A 79 3.61 9.58 1.15
N ASP A 80 4.71 9.23 0.48
CA ASP A 80 4.82 9.37 -0.98
C ASP A 80 3.82 8.46 -1.70
N ILE A 81 3.70 7.19 -1.31
CA ILE A 81 2.74 6.25 -1.89
C ILE A 81 1.32 6.74 -1.63
N TRP A 82 0.98 7.15 -0.40
CA TRP A 82 -0.36 7.64 -0.05
C TRP A 82 -0.76 8.84 -0.90
N GLN A 83 0.17 9.78 -1.09
CA GLN A 83 -0.06 10.95 -1.93
C GLN A 83 -0.13 10.57 -3.41
N ARG A 84 0.86 9.86 -3.94
CA ARG A 84 1.00 9.60 -5.37
C ARG A 84 -0.02 8.60 -5.91
N SER A 85 -0.54 7.71 -5.07
CA SER A 85 -1.49 6.67 -5.48
C SER A 85 -2.95 7.11 -5.50
N ARG A 86 -3.26 8.33 -5.02
CA ARG A 86 -4.62 8.87 -4.99
C ARG A 86 -5.27 8.89 -6.39
N ILE A 87 -6.56 8.68 -6.44
CA ILE A 87 -7.31 8.58 -7.69
C ILE A 87 -8.01 9.91 -7.97
N PRO A 88 -7.72 10.59 -9.09
CA PRO A 88 -8.43 11.82 -9.45
C PRO A 88 -9.89 11.51 -9.77
N ILE A 89 -10.78 12.47 -9.45
CA ILE A 89 -12.23 12.33 -9.60
C ILE A 89 -12.66 12.01 -11.03
N ASP A 90 -11.93 12.49 -12.04
CA ASP A 90 -12.21 12.26 -13.46
C ASP A 90 -12.03 10.79 -13.91
N ARG A 91 -11.39 9.96 -13.08
CA ARG A 91 -11.28 8.50 -13.27
C ARG A 91 -12.37 7.70 -12.58
N VAL A 92 -13.34 8.36 -11.94
CA VAL A 92 -14.45 7.73 -11.20
C VAL A 92 -15.77 8.14 -11.85
N SER A 93 -16.66 7.17 -12.12
CA SER A 93 -17.98 7.47 -12.69
C SER A 93 -18.86 8.28 -11.75
N GLU A 94 -19.81 9.05 -12.27
CA GLU A 94 -20.70 9.90 -11.46
C GLU A 94 -21.49 9.09 -10.42
N GLU A 95 -21.94 7.88 -10.76
CA GLU A 95 -22.68 7.01 -9.84
C GLU A 95 -21.79 6.55 -8.67
N ASN A 96 -20.52 6.25 -8.94
CA ASN A 96 -19.57 5.92 -7.90
C ASN A 96 -19.21 7.14 -7.04
N GLN A 97 -19.13 8.33 -7.63
CA GLN A 97 -18.91 9.56 -6.85
C GLN A 97 -20.08 9.81 -5.87
N VAL A 98 -21.33 9.60 -6.31
CA VAL A 98 -22.51 9.67 -5.44
C VAL A 98 -22.43 8.63 -4.32
N SER A 99 -22.18 7.37 -4.68
CA SER A 99 -22.03 6.26 -3.70
C SER A 99 -20.93 6.54 -2.68
N TYR A 100 -19.78 7.07 -3.10
CA TYR A 100 -18.66 7.41 -2.22
C TYR A 100 -19.01 8.54 -1.26
N ALA A 101 -19.76 9.54 -1.73
CA ALA A 101 -20.26 10.61 -0.86
C ALA A 101 -21.23 10.08 0.20
N GLU A 102 -22.14 9.16 -0.17
CA GLU A 102 -23.05 8.50 0.77
C GLU A 102 -22.32 7.63 1.80
N MET A 103 -21.18 7.03 1.42
CA MET A 103 -20.30 6.26 2.31
C MET A 103 -19.31 7.14 3.10
N GLU A 104 -19.46 8.46 3.06
CA GLU A 104 -18.58 9.44 3.72
C GLU A 104 -17.09 9.22 3.36
N ARG A 105 -16.83 8.92 2.09
CA ARG A 105 -15.46 8.89 1.55
C ARG A 105 -15.03 10.31 1.24
N PRO A 106 -13.93 10.80 1.84
CA PRO A 106 -13.49 12.16 1.62
C PRO A 106 -12.91 12.31 0.21
N LEU A 107 -13.42 13.29 -0.53
CA LEU A 107 -12.76 13.84 -1.71
C LEU A 107 -11.87 15.00 -1.26
N ILE A 108 -10.56 14.85 -1.40
CA ILE A 108 -9.57 15.83 -0.95
C ILE A 108 -8.84 16.36 -2.18
N ASP A 109 -8.93 17.66 -2.43
CA ASP A 109 -8.31 18.32 -3.58
C ASP A 109 -8.60 17.62 -4.92
N GLY A 110 -9.84 17.15 -5.10
CA GLY A 110 -10.27 16.44 -6.30
C GLY A 110 -9.78 14.99 -6.42
N HIS A 111 -9.30 14.39 -5.33
CA HIS A 111 -8.81 13.01 -5.32
C HIS A 111 -9.37 12.16 -4.19
N TYR A 112 -9.53 10.86 -4.46
CA TYR A 112 -9.81 9.83 -3.47
C TYR A 112 -8.53 9.14 -3.03
N HIS A 113 -8.30 9.10 -1.71
CA HIS A 113 -7.20 8.34 -1.12
C HIS A 113 -7.61 6.88 -0.91
N LEU A 114 -6.67 5.97 -1.15
CA LEU A 114 -6.89 4.52 -1.11
C LEU A 114 -6.77 3.91 0.29
N THR A 115 -6.19 4.66 1.23
CA THR A 115 -6.22 4.35 2.67
C THR A 115 -6.58 5.62 3.45
N GLN A 116 -7.02 5.47 4.71
CA GLN A 116 -7.37 6.62 5.55
C GLN A 116 -6.13 7.46 5.87
N THR A 117 -5.02 6.81 6.17
CA THR A 117 -3.75 7.45 6.51
C THR A 117 -2.58 6.75 5.80
N PRO A 118 -1.42 7.41 5.69
CA PRO A 118 -0.18 6.77 5.25
C PRO A 118 0.20 5.54 6.09
N ASP A 119 -0.11 5.55 7.40
CA ASP A 119 0.23 4.46 8.33
C ASP A 119 -0.52 3.15 8.04
N ASP A 120 -1.62 3.24 7.29
CA ASP A 120 -2.39 2.09 6.81
C ASP A 120 -1.72 1.38 5.60
N ILE A 121 -0.61 1.91 5.09
CA ILE A 121 0.21 1.26 4.06
C ILE A 121 1.28 0.43 4.77
N LEU A 122 1.09 -0.89 4.78
CA LEU A 122 1.96 -1.83 5.47
C LEU A 122 3.08 -2.30 4.54
N ILE A 123 4.30 -1.88 4.85
CA ILE A 123 5.47 -2.18 4.04
C ILE A 123 6.29 -3.29 4.69
N VAL A 124 6.56 -4.35 3.94
CA VAL A 124 7.44 -5.47 4.31
C VAL A 124 8.41 -5.78 3.17
N VAL A 125 9.50 -6.49 3.47
CA VAL A 125 10.43 -6.98 2.46
C VAL A 125 10.36 -8.50 2.45
N ALA A 126 10.13 -9.10 1.27
CA ALA A 126 10.11 -10.55 1.10
C ALA A 126 10.39 -10.92 -0.37
N GLY A 127 10.65 -12.20 -0.61
CA GLY A 127 10.93 -12.74 -1.95
C GLY A 127 12.40 -13.06 -2.17
N GLY A 128 12.82 -13.09 -3.44
CA GLY A 128 14.17 -13.45 -3.87
C GLY A 128 14.67 -12.53 -4.99
N PRO A 129 15.74 -12.92 -5.70
CA PRO A 129 16.28 -12.14 -6.81
C PRO A 129 15.24 -11.81 -7.89
N GLY A 130 15.35 -10.61 -8.47
CA GLY A 130 14.43 -10.07 -9.47
C GLY A 130 13.78 -8.76 -9.03
N LYS A 131 13.57 -7.85 -9.99
CA LYS A 131 12.90 -6.55 -9.77
C LYS A 131 11.37 -6.66 -9.79
N HIS A 132 10.86 -7.38 -8.77
CA HIS A 132 9.45 -7.60 -8.55
C HIS A 132 9.07 -7.26 -7.11
N SER A 133 8.03 -6.43 -6.94
CA SER A 133 7.33 -6.24 -5.68
C SER A 133 5.89 -6.75 -5.80
N ALA A 134 5.11 -6.72 -4.73
CA ALA A 134 3.68 -6.99 -4.78
C ALA A 134 2.88 -5.95 -4.01
N TYR A 135 1.70 -5.63 -4.54
CA TYR A 135 0.63 -4.91 -3.86
C TYR A 135 -0.45 -5.91 -3.48
N ILE A 136 -0.89 -5.90 -2.22
CA ILE A 136 -1.99 -6.75 -1.76
C ILE A 136 -3.12 -5.82 -1.28
N PRO A 137 -4.23 -5.71 -2.05
CA PRO A 137 -5.39 -4.92 -1.67
C PRO A 137 -6.15 -5.53 -0.49
N PRO A 138 -6.93 -4.74 0.25
CA PRO A 138 -7.86 -5.27 1.24
C PRO A 138 -9.06 -5.92 0.53
N PHE A 139 -9.72 -6.87 1.18
CA PHE A 139 -10.98 -7.42 0.65
C PHE A 139 -12.20 -6.57 1.03
N GLY A 140 -12.19 -5.94 2.21
CA GLY A 140 -13.36 -5.28 2.78
C GLY A 140 -13.02 -4.28 3.89
N PHE A 141 -14.03 -3.88 4.67
CA PHE A 141 -13.88 -3.02 5.85
C PHE A 141 -13.22 -3.76 7.02
N THR A 142 -11.92 -4.04 6.89
CA THR A 142 -11.16 -4.89 7.80
C THR A 142 -9.91 -4.18 8.32
N THR A 143 -9.33 -4.71 9.40
CA THR A 143 -8.03 -4.26 9.92
C THR A 143 -6.99 -5.38 9.83
N ALA A 144 -5.71 -5.00 9.88
CA ALA A 144 -4.62 -5.94 10.02
C ALA A 144 -4.35 -6.20 11.52
N CYS A 145 -4.48 -7.45 11.94
CA CYS A 145 -4.25 -7.88 13.31
C CYS A 145 -2.86 -8.51 13.43
N SER A 146 -2.05 -8.03 14.37
CA SER A 146 -0.71 -8.54 14.63
C SER A 146 -0.62 -9.12 16.03
N VAL A 147 -0.05 -10.31 16.18
CA VAL A 147 0.18 -10.99 17.47
C VAL A 147 1.62 -11.49 17.57
N ARG A 148 2.19 -11.41 18.78
CA ARG A 148 3.49 -12.02 19.05
C ARG A 148 3.31 -13.55 19.06
N VAL A 149 4.20 -14.25 18.39
CA VAL A 149 4.30 -15.70 18.46
C VAL A 149 4.96 -16.04 19.80
N ALA A 150 4.25 -16.76 20.66
CA ALA A 150 4.87 -17.36 21.83
C ALA A 150 5.72 -18.55 21.38
N HIS A 151 6.99 -18.59 21.78
CA HIS A 151 7.78 -19.80 21.63
C HIS A 151 7.13 -20.90 22.50
N MET A 152 6.69 -21.99 21.87
CA MET A 152 6.27 -23.22 22.56
C MET A 152 7.50 -23.96 23.08
#